data_AF-A0A1A7WYA7-F1
#
_entry.id   AF-A0A1A7WYA7-F1
#
_cell.length_a   1.000
_cell.length_b   1.000
_cell.length_c   1.000
_cell.angle_alpha   90.00
_cell.angle_beta   90.00
_cell.angle_gamma   90.00
#
_symmetry.space_group_name_H-M   'P 1'
#
loop_
_entity.id
_entity.type
_entity.pdbx_description
1 polymer ?
#
loop_
_entity_poly.entity_id
_entity_poly.type
_entity_poly.pdbx_seq_one_letter_code
_entity_poly.pdbx_strand_id
1 'polypeptide(L)'
;LIQNMKRKRTHFLFFLLYLLQMCRSDACPTQNKDLTCYNDYSHNITCVWNSSSSSGLTDEECTLHGQKEFDETIYSASCTLQPFDASGTSLKRCSLDFRQTYFFVSYDLIPITVTCLPLNHSETIHYTPACHIKLSPPEKPDVNITNVSWIPQTKEHGRIKLYASQLEWKHQDQ
;
A
#
# COMPACT_ATOMS: atom_id res chain seq x y z
N LEU A 1 -49.65 -17.91 -29.87
CA LEU A 1 -49.12 -17.99 -28.49
C LEU A 1 -47.60 -17.69 -28.48
N ILE A 2 -47.16 -16.58 -29.09
CA ILE A 2 -45.74 -16.23 -29.26
C ILE A 2 -45.57 -14.71 -29.09
N GLN A 3 -45.80 -14.19 -27.89
CA GLN A 3 -45.51 -12.78 -27.60
C GLN A 3 -44.99 -12.52 -26.18
N ASN A 4 -44.88 -13.56 -25.33
CA ASN A 4 -44.41 -13.41 -23.95
C ASN A 4 -42.97 -13.84 -23.68
N MET A 5 -42.22 -14.31 -24.69
CA MET A 5 -40.81 -14.73 -24.52
C MET A 5 -39.79 -13.63 -24.84
N LYS A 6 -40.14 -12.59 -25.62
CA LYS A 6 -39.21 -11.49 -25.94
C LYS A 6 -39.00 -10.53 -24.75
N ARG A 7 -40.06 -10.19 -24.01
CA ARG A 7 -40.01 -9.23 -22.88
C ARG A 7 -39.15 -9.72 -21.71
N LYS A 8 -39.15 -11.03 -21.44
CA LYS A 8 -38.38 -11.65 -20.34
C LYS A 8 -36.87 -11.65 -20.60
N ARG A 9 -36.45 -11.83 -21.87
CA ARG A 9 -35.03 -11.81 -22.24
C ARG A 9 -34.40 -10.42 -22.07
N THR A 10 -35.14 -9.36 -22.38
CA THR A 10 -34.63 -7.99 -22.23
C THR A 10 -34.43 -7.62 -20.76
N HIS A 11 -35.38 -7.97 -19.87
CA HIS A 11 -35.21 -7.75 -18.43
C HIS A 11 -34.06 -8.56 -17.83
N PHE A 12 -33.88 -9.81 -18.27
CA PHE A 12 -32.75 -10.63 -17.86
C PHE A 12 -31.41 -10.02 -18.33
N LEU A 13 -31.34 -9.50 -19.56
CA LEU A 13 -30.18 -8.78 -20.08
C LEU A 13 -29.88 -7.50 -19.29
N PHE A 14 -30.90 -6.70 -18.95
CA PHE A 14 -30.72 -5.52 -18.11
C PHE A 14 -30.28 -5.86 -16.69
N PHE A 15 -30.80 -6.94 -16.10
CA PHE A 15 -30.36 -7.44 -14.80
C PHE A 15 -28.91 -7.95 -14.85
N LEU A 16 -28.52 -8.66 -15.90
CA LEU A 16 -27.14 -9.12 -16.11
C LEU A 16 -26.18 -7.94 -16.30
N LEU A 17 -26.58 -6.91 -17.06
CA LEU A 17 -25.81 -5.67 -17.19
C LEU A 17 -25.68 -4.93 -15.87
N TYR A 18 -26.74 -4.90 -15.04
CA TYR A 18 -26.70 -4.31 -13.71
C TYR A 18 -25.74 -5.08 -12.79
N LEU A 19 -25.75 -6.42 -12.83
CA LEU A 19 -24.79 -7.26 -12.10
C LEU A 19 -23.34 -7.05 -12.57
N LEU A 20 -23.13 -6.90 -13.89
CA LEU A 20 -21.81 -6.59 -14.45
C LEU A 20 -21.32 -5.18 -14.08
N GLN A 21 -22.22 -4.20 -13.93
CA GLN A 21 -21.89 -2.86 -13.43
C GLN A 21 -21.58 -2.82 -11.93
N MET A 22 -22.11 -3.78 -11.15
CA MET A 22 -21.75 -3.98 -9.75
C MET A 22 -20.40 -4.69 -9.59
N CYS A 23 -19.87 -5.29 -10.67
CA CYS A 23 -18.50 -5.79 -10.74
C CYS A 23 -17.56 -4.65 -11.15
N ARG A 24 -17.58 -3.55 -10.39
CA ARG A 24 -16.42 -2.65 -10.38
C ARG A 24 -15.33 -3.42 -9.67
N SER A 25 -14.21 -3.67 -10.35
CA SER A 25 -12.99 -4.01 -9.62
C SER A 25 -12.81 -2.92 -8.57
N ASP A 26 -12.64 -3.26 -7.30
CA ASP A 26 -12.23 -2.30 -6.28
C ASP A 26 -10.88 -1.73 -6.74
N ALA A 27 -10.95 -0.61 -7.45
CA ALA A 27 -9.77 0.02 -7.99
C ALA A 27 -8.99 0.55 -6.78
N CYS A 28 -7.73 0.15 -6.68
CA CYS A 28 -6.90 0.58 -5.58
C CYS A 28 -6.89 2.10 -5.49
N PRO A 29 -7.15 2.68 -4.30
CA PRO A 29 -7.13 4.11 -4.12
C PRO A 29 -5.79 4.68 -4.57
N THR A 30 -5.82 5.81 -5.27
CA THR A 30 -4.60 6.57 -5.53
C THR A 30 -4.02 7.01 -4.19
N GLN A 31 -2.70 6.90 -4.04
CA GLN A 31 -2.03 7.36 -2.84
C GLN A 31 -2.14 8.87 -2.66
N ASN A 32 -1.98 9.31 -1.42
CA ASN A 32 -1.84 10.72 -1.11
C ASN A 32 -0.58 11.27 -1.81
N LYS A 33 -0.70 12.46 -2.40
CA LYS A 33 0.39 13.08 -3.18
C LYS A 33 1.63 13.37 -2.35
N ASP A 34 1.42 13.64 -1.06
CA ASP A 34 2.47 14.05 -0.14
C ASP A 34 2.93 12.88 0.74
N LEU A 35 2.09 11.86 0.94
CA LEU A 35 2.44 10.65 1.71
C LEU A 35 2.23 9.38 0.87
N THR A 36 3.36 8.83 0.40
CA THR A 36 3.41 7.58 -0.36
C THR A 36 3.84 6.45 0.56
N CYS A 37 3.08 5.36 0.64
CA CYS A 37 3.36 4.24 1.55
C CYS A 37 3.39 2.90 0.81
N TYR A 38 4.26 2.00 1.25
CA TYR A 38 4.30 0.63 0.76
C TYR A 38 4.43 -0.33 1.94
N ASN A 39 4.12 -1.61 1.72
CA ASN A 39 4.18 -2.60 2.79
C ASN A 39 4.69 -3.96 2.33
N ASP A 40 5.21 -4.72 3.29
CA ASP A 40 5.68 -6.09 3.09
C ASP A 40 4.54 -7.14 3.08
N TYR A 41 3.30 -6.67 3.20
CA TYR A 41 2.07 -7.46 3.38
C TYR A 41 2.08 -8.42 4.57
N SER A 42 3.00 -8.21 5.53
CA SER A 42 3.09 -8.96 6.78
C SER A 42 2.83 -8.06 7.98
N HIS A 43 3.64 -7.04 8.19
CA HIS A 43 3.64 -6.27 9.46
C HIS A 43 4.30 -4.89 9.37
N ASN A 44 4.98 -4.59 8.27
CA ASN A 44 5.72 -3.36 8.09
C ASN A 44 5.09 -2.48 7.01
N ILE A 45 4.86 -1.21 7.34
CA ILE A 45 4.47 -0.17 6.37
C ILE A 45 5.57 0.88 6.35
N THR A 46 6.22 1.06 5.20
CA THR A 46 7.23 2.09 4.99
C THR A 46 6.65 3.21 4.15
N CYS A 47 6.72 4.44 4.67
CA CYS A 47 6.22 5.63 4.00
C CYS A 47 7.33 6.62 3.68
N VAL A 48 7.14 7.35 2.60
CA VAL A 48 7.92 8.53 2.21
C VAL A 48 6.95 9.71 2.19
N TRP A 49 7.30 10.73 2.94
CA TRP A 49 6.53 11.97 3.06
C TRP A 49 7.28 13.12 2.42
N ASN A 50 6.60 13.90 1.59
CA ASN A 50 7.14 15.11 0.99
C ASN A 50 6.69 16.33 1.81
N SER A 51 7.59 16.86 2.64
CA SER A 51 7.30 18.01 3.47
C SER A 51 7.28 19.34 2.69
N SER A 52 7.66 19.37 1.41
CA SER A 52 7.70 20.62 0.63
C SER A 52 6.30 21.17 0.33
N SER A 53 5.29 20.31 0.30
CA SER A 53 3.90 20.73 0.07
C SER A 53 3.35 21.56 1.24
N SER A 54 3.97 21.43 2.41
CA SER A 54 3.55 22.05 3.66
C SER A 54 4.62 23.03 4.12
N SER A 55 4.49 24.29 3.66
CA SER A 55 5.42 25.38 3.96
C SER A 55 5.74 25.47 5.45
N GLY A 56 7.02 25.32 5.81
CA GLY A 56 7.52 25.44 7.19
C GLY A 56 7.78 24.14 7.94
N LEU A 57 7.46 22.96 7.38
CA LEU A 57 7.67 21.66 8.06
C LEU A 57 9.00 20.96 7.74
N THR A 58 9.87 21.58 6.94
CA THR A 58 11.14 20.97 6.49
C THR A 58 12.08 20.67 7.65
N ASP A 59 12.14 21.57 8.63
CA ASP A 59 13.07 21.45 9.77
C ASP A 59 12.41 20.86 11.03
N GLU A 60 11.11 20.58 10.97
CA GLU A 60 10.35 20.11 12.12
C GLU A 60 10.42 18.60 12.35
N GLU A 61 10.35 18.20 13.62
CA GLU A 61 10.21 16.81 14.01
C GLU A 61 8.76 16.35 13.74
N CYS A 62 8.63 15.47 12.75
CA CYS A 62 7.36 14.88 12.38
C CYS A 62 7.35 13.41 12.76
N THR A 63 6.19 12.92 13.17
CA THR A 63 5.96 11.53 13.53
C THR A 63 4.88 10.95 12.63
N LEU A 64 5.10 9.70 12.23
CA LEU A 64 4.11 8.88 11.55
C LEU A 64 3.50 7.94 12.58
N HIS A 65 2.17 7.85 12.61
CA HIS A 65 1.43 6.96 13.48
C HIS A 65 0.46 6.13 12.65
N GLY A 66 0.33 4.84 12.97
CA GLY A 66 -0.68 3.99 12.36
C GLY A 66 -1.36 3.12 13.41
N GLN A 67 -2.66 2.88 13.21
CA GLN A 67 -3.48 2.12 14.13
C GLN A 67 -4.33 1.10 13.36
N LYS A 68 -4.38 -0.14 13.87
CA LYS A 68 -5.26 -1.18 13.34
C LYS A 68 -5.89 -1.96 14.48
N GLU A 69 -7.20 -2.12 14.41
CA GLU A 69 -7.92 -3.04 15.27
C GLU A 69 -7.84 -4.47 14.70
N PHE A 70 -7.54 -5.43 15.55
CA PHE A 70 -7.52 -6.84 15.20
C PHE A 70 -7.89 -7.66 16.43
N ASP A 71 -8.92 -8.50 16.31
CA ASP A 71 -9.40 -9.35 17.41
C ASP A 71 -9.69 -8.54 18.70
N GLU A 72 -10.50 -7.48 18.55
CA GLU A 72 -10.88 -6.53 19.61
C GLU A 72 -9.70 -5.79 20.28
N THR A 73 -8.49 -5.99 19.77
CA THR A 73 -7.26 -5.38 20.28
C THR A 73 -6.78 -4.30 19.32
N ILE A 74 -6.49 -3.12 19.87
CA ILE A 74 -5.90 -2.01 19.12
C ILE A 74 -4.39 -2.17 19.09
N TYR A 75 -3.84 -2.37 17.91
CA TYR A 75 -2.40 -2.32 17.66
C TYR A 75 -2.04 -0.97 17.10
N SER A 76 -0.96 -0.39 17.61
CA SER A 76 -0.43 0.87 17.13
C SER A 76 1.07 0.77 16.86
N ALA A 77 1.51 1.51 15.88
CA ALA A 77 2.92 1.70 15.56
C ALA A 77 3.16 3.20 15.35
N SER A 78 4.33 3.66 15.76
CA SER A 78 4.78 5.04 15.53
C SER A 78 6.25 5.05 15.18
N CYS A 79 6.66 6.04 14.40
CA CYS A 79 8.07 6.30 14.15
C CYS A 79 8.31 7.78 13.80
N THR A 80 9.50 8.29 14.08
CA THR A 80 9.90 9.67 13.73
C THR A 80 10.42 9.70 12.29
N LEU A 81 9.87 10.60 11.48
CA LEU A 81 10.25 10.81 10.08
C LEU A 81 11.68 11.34 10.00
N GLN A 82 12.56 10.56 9.36
CA GLN A 82 13.97 10.91 9.16
C GLN A 82 14.21 11.38 7.73
N PRO A 83 15.20 12.24 7.46
CA PRO A 83 15.60 12.58 6.10
C PRO A 83 15.80 11.33 5.23
N PHE A 84 15.29 11.36 4.00
CA PHE A 84 15.41 10.23 3.08
C PHE A 84 16.87 9.95 2.71
N ASP A 85 17.64 11.01 2.51
CA ASP A 85 19.07 10.98 2.21
C ASP A 85 19.82 12.14 2.90
N ALA A 86 21.15 12.11 2.79
CA ALA A 86 22.01 13.15 3.34
C ALA A 86 22.00 14.47 2.52
N SER A 87 21.25 14.52 1.41
CA SER A 87 21.23 15.70 0.53
C SER A 87 20.33 16.82 1.06
N GLY A 88 19.54 16.55 2.11
CA GLY A 88 18.64 17.54 2.71
C GLY A 88 17.39 17.80 1.86
N THR A 89 16.93 16.80 1.10
CA THR A 89 15.64 16.91 0.40
C THR A 89 14.47 17.06 1.38
N SER A 90 13.35 17.62 0.92
CA SER A 90 12.08 17.65 1.66
C SER A 90 11.44 16.27 1.84
N LEU A 91 12.08 15.21 1.35
CA LEU A 91 11.60 13.85 1.49
C LEU A 91 12.07 13.29 2.83
N LYS A 92 11.10 12.86 3.65
CA LYS A 92 11.36 12.16 4.90
C LYS A 92 10.79 10.74 4.81
N ARG A 93 11.40 9.77 5.47
CA ARG A 93 10.98 8.37 5.47
C ARG A 93 10.84 7.81 6.87
N CYS A 94 9.96 6.82 6.98
CA CYS A 94 9.69 6.15 8.24
C CYS A 94 9.05 4.79 7.99
N SER A 95 9.22 3.85 8.94
CA SER A 95 8.58 2.54 8.87
C SER A 95 7.80 2.25 10.14
N LEU A 96 6.50 2.00 9.99
CA LEU A 96 5.61 1.49 11.02
C LEU A 96 5.78 -0.02 11.11
N ASP A 97 6.30 -0.51 12.23
CA ASP A 97 6.44 -1.93 12.53
C ASP A 97 5.40 -2.33 13.58
N PHE A 98 4.38 -3.08 13.14
CA PHE A 98 3.33 -3.60 14.03
C PHE A 98 3.74 -4.87 14.79
N ARG A 99 4.95 -5.41 14.54
CA ARG A 99 5.58 -6.60 15.16
C ARG A 99 4.85 -7.93 15.00
N GLN A 100 3.55 -7.91 14.71
CA GLN A 100 2.73 -9.07 14.50
C GLN A 100 2.88 -9.55 13.05
N THR A 101 3.44 -10.73 12.79
CA THR A 101 3.52 -11.27 11.43
C THR A 101 2.15 -11.65 10.88
N TYR A 102 1.96 -11.60 9.55
CA TYR A 102 0.69 -11.91 8.87
C TYR A 102 -0.48 -11.01 9.33
N PHE A 103 -0.18 -9.79 9.75
CA PHE A 103 -1.12 -8.84 10.34
C PHE A 103 -2.02 -8.17 9.32
N PHE A 104 -1.59 -8.08 8.06
CA PHE A 104 -2.39 -7.46 6.99
C PHE A 104 -3.28 -8.48 6.25
N VAL A 105 -4.51 -8.06 5.92
CA VAL A 105 -5.51 -8.78 5.12
C VAL A 105 -6.04 -7.91 3.99
N SER A 106 -6.77 -8.52 3.04
CA SER A 106 -7.18 -7.86 1.79
C SER A 106 -8.14 -6.69 1.97
N TYR A 107 -8.94 -6.71 3.04
CA TYR A 107 -9.97 -5.71 3.34
C TYR A 107 -9.53 -4.71 4.43
N ASP A 108 -8.26 -4.71 4.82
CA ASP A 108 -7.77 -3.77 5.83
C ASP A 108 -7.83 -2.33 5.35
N LEU A 109 -8.25 -1.45 6.26
CA LEU A 109 -8.18 -0.01 6.12
C LEU A 109 -7.51 0.57 7.37
N ILE A 110 -6.27 1.02 7.21
CA ILE A 110 -5.43 1.47 8.31
C ILE A 110 -5.35 3.00 8.28
N PRO A 111 -5.87 3.72 9.29
CA PRO A 111 -5.57 5.14 9.44
C PRO A 111 -4.08 5.33 9.70
N ILE A 112 -3.45 6.18 8.89
CA ILE A 112 -2.06 6.62 9.06
C ILE A 112 -2.06 8.12 9.20
N THR A 113 -1.49 8.62 10.29
CA THR A 113 -1.45 10.04 10.64
C THR A 113 -0.02 10.55 10.66
N VAL A 114 0.24 11.65 9.95
CA VAL A 114 1.45 12.46 10.09
C VAL A 114 1.16 13.58 11.08
N THR A 115 2.00 13.75 12.10
CA THR A 115 1.90 14.84 13.06
C THR A 115 3.24 15.54 13.20
N CYS A 116 3.28 16.86 13.06
CA CYS A 116 4.50 17.66 13.20
C CYS A 116 4.35 18.70 14.30
N LEU A 117 5.33 18.75 15.21
CA LEU A 117 5.41 19.75 16.28
C LEU A 117 6.60 20.69 16.01
N PRO A 118 6.45 22.00 16.28
CA PRO A 118 5.39 22.69 17.03
C PRO A 118 4.27 23.27 16.16
N LEU A 119 4.31 23.11 14.83
CA LEU A 119 3.35 23.74 13.91
C LEU A 119 1.92 23.17 13.96
N ASN A 120 1.62 22.22 14.86
CA ASN A 120 0.32 21.56 15.03
C ASN A 120 -0.26 21.01 13.71
N HIS A 121 0.61 20.62 12.78
CA HIS A 121 0.17 19.98 11.54
C HIS A 121 -0.23 18.54 11.85
N SER A 122 -1.41 18.13 11.41
CA SER A 122 -1.89 16.77 11.52
C SER A 122 -2.71 16.39 10.29
N GLU A 123 -2.29 15.35 9.59
CA GLU A 123 -2.98 14.81 8.42
C GLU A 123 -3.15 13.31 8.55
N THR A 124 -4.37 12.82 8.33
CA THR A 124 -4.70 11.38 8.38
C THR A 124 -5.15 10.88 7.02
N ILE A 125 -4.54 9.79 6.55
CA ILE A 125 -4.97 9.05 5.36
C ILE A 125 -5.55 7.69 5.76
N HIS A 126 -6.42 7.14 4.92
CA HIS A 126 -6.90 5.78 5.06
C HIS A 126 -6.16 4.90 4.05
N TYR A 127 -5.28 4.03 4.55
CA TYR A 127 -4.37 3.24 3.75
C TYR A 127 -4.86 1.79 3.62
N THR A 128 -4.87 1.26 2.40
CA THR A 128 -5.23 -0.13 2.11
C THR A 128 -3.96 -0.93 1.80
N PRO A 129 -3.43 -1.76 2.73
CA PRO A 129 -2.18 -2.49 2.51
C PRO A 129 -2.19 -3.39 1.27
N ALA A 130 -3.33 -4.01 0.99
CA ALA A 130 -3.53 -4.87 -0.19
C ALA A 130 -3.21 -4.19 -1.53
N CYS A 131 -3.34 -2.85 -1.59
CA CYS A 131 -3.17 -2.08 -2.81
C CYS A 131 -1.74 -1.63 -3.09
N HIS A 132 -0.85 -1.72 -2.10
CA HIS A 132 0.44 -1.05 -2.14
C HIS A 132 1.56 -1.95 -1.59
N ILE A 133 1.53 -3.22 -2.00
CA ILE A 133 2.51 -4.22 -1.60
C ILE A 133 3.83 -3.97 -2.34
N LYS A 134 4.92 -3.87 -1.58
CA LYS A 134 6.29 -3.80 -2.09
C LYS A 134 7.16 -4.71 -1.23
N LEU A 135 7.46 -5.89 -1.75
CA LEU A 135 8.29 -6.85 -1.06
C LEU A 135 9.75 -6.42 -1.05
N SER A 136 10.49 -6.92 -0.07
CA SER A 136 11.95 -6.77 -0.05
C SER A 136 12.54 -7.31 -1.36
N PRO A 137 13.56 -6.62 -1.91
CA PRO A 137 14.21 -7.10 -3.12
C PRO A 137 14.78 -8.51 -2.88
N PRO A 138 14.86 -9.34 -3.92
CA PRO A 138 15.55 -10.61 -3.81
C PRO A 138 17.04 -10.39 -3.52
N GLU A 139 17.72 -11.43 -3.07
CA GLU A 139 19.18 -11.44 -3.06
C GLU A 139 19.75 -11.28 -4.48
N LYS A 140 21.07 -11.09 -4.56
CA LYS A 140 21.78 -11.03 -5.83
C LYS A 140 21.39 -12.24 -6.70
N PRO A 141 20.85 -12.04 -7.91
CA PRO A 141 20.48 -13.14 -8.77
C PRO A 141 21.73 -13.93 -9.21
N ASP A 142 21.58 -15.23 -9.32
CA ASP A 142 22.57 -16.12 -9.94
C ASP A 142 22.37 -16.11 -11.45
N VAL A 143 23.46 -15.89 -12.19
CA VAL A 143 23.45 -15.75 -13.65
C VAL A 143 24.35 -16.82 -14.25
N ASN A 144 23.74 -17.76 -14.96
CA ASN A 144 24.44 -18.82 -15.66
C ASN A 144 24.13 -18.73 -17.17
N ILE A 145 25.06 -18.16 -17.93
CA ILE A 145 24.91 -17.88 -19.38
C ILE A 145 23.71 -16.93 -19.61
N THR A 146 22.57 -17.46 -20.02
CA THR A 146 21.31 -16.72 -20.24
C THR A 146 20.28 -16.97 -19.15
N ASN A 147 20.55 -17.89 -18.22
CA ASN A 147 19.62 -18.22 -17.15
C ASN A 147 19.88 -17.31 -15.96
N VAL A 148 18.83 -16.61 -15.54
CA VAL A 148 18.82 -15.75 -14.35
C VAL A 148 17.87 -16.38 -13.33
N SER A 149 18.38 -16.65 -12.14
CA SER A 149 17.61 -17.20 -11.02
C SER A 149 17.82 -16.40 -9.75
N TRP A 150 16.83 -16.38 -8.86
CA TRP A 150 16.94 -15.71 -7.57
C TRP A 150 16.06 -16.41 -6.54
N ILE A 151 16.40 -16.21 -5.27
CA ILE A 151 15.61 -16.69 -4.14
C ILE A 151 14.87 -15.48 -3.56
N PRO A 152 13.53 -15.52 -3.45
CA PRO A 152 12.80 -14.46 -2.78
C PRO A 152 13.15 -14.44 -1.29
N GLN A 153 13.41 -13.26 -0.74
CA GLN A 153 13.68 -13.11 0.70
C GLN A 153 12.41 -13.20 1.56
N THR A 154 11.24 -13.16 0.93
CA THR A 154 9.95 -13.23 1.63
C THR A 154 9.64 -14.66 2.03
N LYS A 155 9.40 -14.91 3.32
CA LYS A 155 8.82 -16.18 3.78
C LYS A 155 7.51 -16.41 3.04
N GLU A 156 7.25 -17.65 2.63
CA GLU A 156 6.04 -17.99 1.88
C GLU A 156 4.79 -17.49 2.62
N HIS A 157 4.10 -16.52 2.03
CA HIS A 157 2.92 -15.91 2.61
C HIS A 157 1.69 -16.35 1.82
N GLY A 158 0.86 -17.21 2.41
CA GLY A 158 -0.30 -17.80 1.72
C GLY A 158 -1.24 -16.77 1.08
N ARG A 159 -1.37 -15.57 1.68
CA ARG A 159 -2.22 -14.50 1.14
C ARG A 159 -1.61 -13.73 -0.05
N ILE A 160 -0.28 -13.78 -0.23
CA ILE A 160 0.39 -13.11 -1.37
C ILE A 160 0.20 -13.91 -2.67
N LYS A 161 -0.08 -15.22 -2.58
CA LYS A 161 -0.33 -16.10 -3.74
C LYS A 161 -1.47 -15.64 -4.65
N LEU A 162 -2.35 -14.76 -4.15
CA LEU A 162 -3.49 -14.23 -4.90
C LEU A 162 -3.11 -13.02 -5.77
N TYR A 163 -1.92 -12.45 -5.61
CA TYR A 163 -1.48 -11.27 -6.37
C TYR A 163 -0.61 -11.66 -7.56
N ALA A 164 -0.85 -11.00 -8.70
CA ALA A 164 0.04 -11.08 -9.84
C ALA A 164 1.32 -10.28 -9.55
N SER A 165 2.45 -10.98 -9.50
CA SER A 165 3.76 -10.33 -9.37
C SER A 165 4.30 -9.95 -10.74
N GLN A 166 4.91 -8.78 -10.86
CA GLN A 166 5.60 -8.33 -12.07
C GLN A 166 7.07 -8.04 -11.73
N LEU A 167 7.97 -8.38 -12.65
CA LEU A 167 9.39 -8.08 -12.55
C LEU A 167 9.67 -6.76 -13.29
N GLU A 168 10.29 -5.80 -12.60
CA GLU A 168 10.74 -4.54 -13.19
C GLU A 168 12.27 -4.48 -13.17
N TRP A 169 12.88 -4.12 -14.31
CA TRP A 169 14.31 -3.87 -14.43
C TRP A 169 14.59 -2.39 -14.22
N LYS A 170 15.50 -2.06 -13.29
CA LYS A 170 15.98 -0.70 -13.08
C LYS A 170 17.46 -0.62 -13.46
N HIS A 171 17.81 0.35 -14.30
CA HIS A 171 19.20 0.66 -14.58
C HIS A 171 19.83 1.35 -13.37
N GLN A 172 21.13 1.14 -13.16
CA GLN A 172 21.87 1.59 -11.98
C GLN A 172 21.88 3.12 -11.78
N ASP A 173 21.49 3.91 -12.79
CA ASP A 173 21.53 5.38 -12.79
C ASP A 173 20.14 6.05 -12.54
N GLN A 174 19.18 5.35 -11.92
CA GLN A 174 17.86 5.89 -11.55
C GLN A 174 17.47 5.63 -10.10
#